data_AF-A0A929GQP8-F1
#
_entry.id   AF-A0A929GQP8-F1
#
_cell.length_a   1.000
_cell.length_b   1.000
_cell.length_c   1.000
_cell.angle_alpha   90.00
_cell.angle_beta   90.00
_cell.angle_gamma   90.00
#
_symmetry.space_group_name_H-M   'P 1'
#
loop_
_entity.id
_entity.type
_entity.pdbx_description
1 polymer ?
#
loop_
_entity_poly.entity_id
_entity_poly.type
_entity_poly.pdbx_seq_one_letter_code
_entity_poly.pdbx_strand_id
1 'polypeptide(L)'
;MKTKISIIFLAFFSLNLLYPLYSRAQQINTINEKLTERPWLDKETKILYGHAITQIFGERPSKYRHMMQGPITSIAYKSLDRVLHELDSLAVAEGWKDQKLQEEKQKYITRAPGGILELFIIRYDESKANIKWFFIIIRNEQDEKVTEIKLDYKAPSLYGGIRWWNYTTIKIDKKVEEPFYVYVNEELTSHLSDFKFRVESINNLK
;
A
#
# COMPACT_ATOMS: atom_id res chain seq x y z
N MET A 1 64.46 40.05 12.02
CA MET A 1 63.49 38.94 12.16
C MET A 1 62.10 39.51 11.90
N LYS A 2 61.51 39.32 10.71
CA LYS A 2 60.62 38.19 10.35
C LYS A 2 59.41 38.09 11.30
N THR A 3 58.27 38.69 10.90
CA THR A 3 56.98 38.02 10.54
C THR A 3 56.21 37.46 11.75
N LYS A 4 54.89 37.60 11.93
CA LYS A 4 53.76 37.46 10.99
C LYS A 4 52.46 37.93 11.66
N ILE A 5 51.56 38.47 10.86
CA ILE A 5 50.10 38.56 11.09
C ILE A 5 49.48 37.16 10.84
N SER A 6 48.48 36.76 11.64
CA SER A 6 47.44 35.74 11.34
C SER A 6 46.33 35.93 12.40
N ILE A 7 45.14 36.48 12.14
CA ILE A 7 43.99 35.99 11.34
C ILE A 7 43.35 34.70 11.90
N ILE A 8 42.18 34.91 12.55
CA ILE A 8 40.93 34.11 12.57
C ILE A 8 40.94 32.75 13.31
N PHE A 9 39.98 32.55 14.23
CA PHE A 9 38.93 31.52 14.05
C PHE A 9 37.70 31.78 14.93
N LEU A 10 36.62 32.22 14.25
CA LEU A 10 35.23 32.10 14.69
C LEU A 10 34.93 30.63 14.99
N ALA A 11 34.33 30.34 16.13
CA ALA A 11 33.56 29.11 16.33
C ALA A 11 32.21 29.48 16.95
N PHE A 12 31.31 29.96 16.09
CA PHE A 12 29.88 29.79 16.26
C PHE A 12 29.63 28.30 16.51
N PHE A 13 29.37 27.95 17.77
CA PHE A 13 28.92 26.60 18.12
C PHE A 13 27.52 26.46 17.54
N SER A 14 27.48 25.88 16.34
CA SER A 14 26.29 25.62 15.57
C SER A 14 25.41 24.66 16.36
N LEU A 15 24.35 25.22 16.93
CA LEU A 15 23.15 24.52 17.38
C LEU A 15 22.45 23.90 16.14
N ASN A 16 23.06 22.88 15.55
CA ASN A 16 22.54 22.12 14.40
C ASN A 16 22.46 20.63 14.77
N LEU A 17 21.79 20.32 15.88
CA LEU A 17 21.46 18.94 16.27
C LEU A 17 19.99 18.78 16.66
N LEU A 18 19.10 19.49 15.96
CA LEU A 18 17.65 19.28 16.02
C LEU A 18 17.06 19.39 14.61
N TYR A 19 17.52 18.56 13.69
CA TYR A 19 16.65 18.09 12.62
C TYR A 19 16.17 16.69 13.03
N PRO A 20 15.08 16.58 13.82
CA PRO A 20 14.39 15.32 13.91
C PRO A 20 13.84 15.03 12.50
N LEU A 21 14.34 13.95 11.92
CA LEU A 21 13.60 12.99 11.10
C LEU A 21 12.14 13.42 10.81
N TYR A 22 11.94 14.31 9.85
CA TYR A 22 10.63 14.45 9.23
C TYR A 22 10.43 13.19 8.41
N SER A 23 9.87 12.15 9.04
CA SER A 23 9.18 11.11 8.31
C SER A 23 8.18 11.81 7.41
N ARG A 24 8.37 11.72 6.09
CA ARG A 24 7.44 12.27 5.11
C ARG A 24 6.10 11.60 5.34
N ALA A 25 5.21 12.25 6.09
CA ALA A 25 3.87 11.73 6.36
C ALA A 25 3.20 11.48 5.01
N GLN A 26 2.74 10.25 4.77
CA GLN A 26 1.98 9.96 3.57
C GLN A 26 0.73 10.83 3.57
N GLN A 27 0.50 11.57 2.48
CA GLN A 27 -0.70 12.37 2.35
C GLN A 27 -1.79 11.50 1.76
N ILE A 28 -2.95 11.43 2.42
CA ILE A 28 -4.07 10.60 1.95
C ILE A 28 -4.49 10.96 0.51
N ASN A 29 -4.30 12.21 0.11
CA ASN A 29 -4.62 12.73 -1.23
C ASN A 29 -3.73 12.16 -2.35
N THR A 30 -2.63 11.45 -2.02
CA THR A 30 -1.80 10.76 -3.03
C THR A 30 -2.25 9.32 -3.27
N ILE A 31 -3.23 8.83 -2.50
CA ILE A 31 -3.80 7.50 -2.64
C ILE A 31 -4.97 7.57 -3.62
N ASN A 32 -5.21 6.51 -4.38
CA ASN A 32 -6.35 6.44 -5.27
C ASN A 32 -7.66 6.66 -4.50
N GLU A 33 -8.45 7.65 -4.92
CA GLU A 33 -9.68 8.07 -4.22
C GLU A 33 -10.69 6.92 -4.04
N LYS A 34 -10.72 5.95 -4.96
CA LYS A 34 -11.62 4.80 -4.90
C LYS A 34 -11.31 3.88 -3.71
N LEU A 35 -10.10 3.96 -3.16
CA LEU A 35 -9.71 3.24 -1.95
C LEU A 35 -10.17 3.97 -0.68
N THR A 36 -10.33 5.30 -0.73
CA THR A 36 -10.49 6.16 0.46
C THR A 36 -11.88 6.74 0.62
N GLU A 37 -12.72 6.76 -0.43
CA GLU A 37 -14.00 7.49 -0.47
C GLU A 37 -15.02 7.05 0.60
N ARG A 38 -15.26 5.73 0.69
CA ARG A 38 -16.26 5.11 1.56
C ARG A 38 -15.99 3.61 1.68
N PRO A 39 -16.59 2.93 2.67
CA PRO A 39 -16.54 1.48 2.75
C PRO A 39 -17.09 0.83 1.47
N TRP A 40 -16.41 -0.22 1.02
CA TRP A 40 -16.86 -1.07 -0.07
C TRP A 40 -17.91 -2.05 0.46
N LEU A 41 -18.98 -2.23 -0.31
CA LEU A 41 -20.07 -3.13 0.04
C LEU A 41 -19.86 -4.51 -0.59
N ASP A 42 -20.55 -5.52 -0.05
CA ASP A 42 -20.50 -6.86 -0.64
C ASP A 42 -21.06 -6.84 -2.07
N LYS A 43 -20.38 -7.56 -2.94
CA LYS A 43 -20.59 -7.63 -4.40
C LYS A 43 -20.32 -6.31 -5.12
N GLU A 44 -19.80 -5.29 -4.44
CA GLU A 44 -19.36 -4.06 -5.11
C GLU A 44 -18.07 -4.30 -5.88
N THR A 45 -18.05 -3.84 -7.13
CA THR A 45 -16.88 -3.89 -8.02
C THR A 45 -16.33 -2.49 -8.27
N LYS A 46 -15.02 -2.32 -8.11
CA LYS A 46 -14.31 -1.11 -8.54
C LYS A 46 -13.28 -1.44 -9.61
N ILE A 47 -13.20 -0.61 -10.63
CA ILE A 47 -12.20 -0.72 -11.70
C ILE A 47 -11.00 0.16 -11.36
N LEU A 48 -9.83 -0.47 -11.21
CA LEU A 48 -8.57 0.14 -10.80
C LEU A 48 -7.43 -0.48 -11.60
N TYR A 49 -6.58 0.37 -12.20
CA TYR A 49 -5.36 -0.06 -12.91
C TYR A 49 -5.55 -1.14 -13.99
N GLY A 50 -6.72 -1.21 -14.63
CA GLY A 50 -7.03 -2.23 -15.66
C GLY A 50 -7.62 -3.53 -15.10
N HIS A 51 -7.93 -3.58 -13.81
CA HIS A 51 -8.53 -4.74 -13.15
C HIS A 51 -9.87 -4.36 -12.53
N ALA A 52 -10.83 -5.28 -12.58
CA ALA A 52 -12.04 -5.24 -11.78
C ALA A 52 -11.78 -5.94 -10.45
N ILE A 53 -12.07 -5.24 -9.35
CA ILE A 53 -11.88 -5.73 -8.00
C ILE A 53 -13.23 -5.77 -7.32
N THR A 54 -13.73 -6.98 -7.07
CA THR A 54 -15.05 -7.22 -6.48
C THR A 54 -14.90 -7.68 -5.05
N GLN A 55 -15.46 -6.96 -4.08
CA GLN A 55 -15.55 -7.45 -2.70
C GLN A 55 -16.59 -8.56 -2.63
N ILE A 56 -16.17 -9.82 -2.49
CA ILE A 56 -17.09 -10.96 -2.37
C ILE A 56 -17.80 -10.89 -1.02
N PHE A 57 -17.03 -10.67 0.04
CA PHE A 57 -17.53 -10.34 1.37
C PHE A 57 -16.50 -9.47 2.11
N GLY A 58 -16.94 -8.76 3.14
CA GLY A 58 -16.09 -8.02 4.08
C GLY A 58 -16.54 -8.23 5.52
N GLU A 59 -15.96 -7.46 6.45
CA GLU A 59 -16.25 -7.56 7.89
C GLU A 59 -17.77 -7.64 8.13
N ARG A 60 -18.15 -8.54 9.05
CA ARG A 60 -19.56 -8.80 9.39
C ARG A 60 -20.30 -7.48 9.61
N PRO A 61 -21.60 -7.42 9.23
CA PRO A 61 -22.35 -6.17 9.22
C PRO A 61 -22.25 -5.43 10.55
N SER A 62 -21.48 -4.34 10.55
CA SER A 62 -21.54 -3.32 11.59
C SER A 62 -22.58 -2.28 11.19
N LYS A 63 -23.23 -1.65 12.16
CA LYS A 63 -24.19 -0.56 11.91
C LYS A 63 -23.59 0.62 11.12
N TYR A 64 -22.26 0.69 11.02
CA TYR A 64 -21.51 1.75 10.34
C TYR A 64 -21.06 1.37 8.92
N ARG A 65 -21.27 0.12 8.47
CA ARG A 65 -20.79 -0.39 7.19
C ARG A 65 -21.29 0.39 5.97
N HIS A 66 -22.51 0.91 6.06
CA HIS A 66 -23.13 1.73 5.00
C HIS A 66 -22.92 3.24 5.21
N MET A 67 -22.24 3.65 6.28
CA MET A 67 -21.98 5.06 6.53
C MET A 67 -20.75 5.50 5.76
N MET A 68 -20.82 6.68 5.15
CA MET A 68 -19.69 7.32 4.45
C MET A 68 -18.43 7.42 5.32
N GLN A 69 -18.60 7.49 6.64
CA GLN A 69 -17.52 7.58 7.62
C GLN A 69 -17.25 6.25 8.38
N GLY A 70 -17.71 5.12 7.83
CA GLY A 70 -17.47 3.79 8.38
C GLY A 70 -16.01 3.31 8.25
N PRO A 71 -15.65 2.21 8.92
CA PRO A 71 -14.37 1.53 8.68
C PRO A 71 -14.22 1.10 7.22
N ILE A 72 -13.02 1.24 6.68
CA ILE A 72 -12.68 0.88 5.29
C ILE A 72 -11.57 -0.15 5.33
N THR A 73 -11.73 -1.22 4.56
CA THR A 73 -10.65 -2.09 4.11
C THR A 73 -10.85 -2.18 2.60
N SER A 74 -9.89 -1.68 1.84
CA SER A 74 -9.96 -1.67 0.38
C SER A 74 -8.62 -2.06 -0.21
N ILE A 75 -8.66 -2.62 -1.40
CA ILE A 75 -7.46 -3.05 -2.11
C ILE A 75 -7.44 -2.52 -3.55
N ALA A 76 -6.23 -2.34 -4.07
CA ALA A 76 -5.98 -2.21 -5.50
C ALA A 76 -4.94 -3.22 -5.95
N TYR A 77 -4.94 -3.61 -7.21
CA TYR A 77 -3.94 -4.49 -7.78
C TYR A 77 -3.30 -3.87 -9.02
N LYS A 78 -1.99 -4.02 -9.13
CA LYS A 78 -1.20 -3.67 -10.32
C LYS A 78 -0.43 -4.91 -10.75
N SER A 79 -0.66 -5.37 -11.97
CA SER A 79 0.17 -6.42 -12.58
C SER A 79 1.64 -6.02 -12.67
N LEU A 80 2.54 -7.00 -12.76
CA LEU A 80 3.97 -6.72 -12.96
C LEU A 80 4.18 -5.83 -14.21
N ASP A 81 3.53 -6.16 -15.33
CA ASP A 81 3.64 -5.38 -16.57
C ASP A 81 3.24 -3.92 -16.39
N ARG A 82 2.16 -3.67 -15.63
CA ARG A 82 1.72 -2.32 -15.30
C ARG A 82 2.78 -1.57 -14.49
N VAL A 83 3.37 -2.23 -13.50
CA VAL A 83 4.43 -1.64 -12.66
C VAL A 83 5.68 -1.32 -13.51
N LEU A 84 6.08 -2.22 -14.41
CA LEU A 84 7.22 -2.00 -15.29
C LEU A 84 7.00 -0.81 -16.24
N HIS A 85 5.78 -0.66 -16.77
CA HIS A 85 5.40 0.49 -17.59
C HIS A 85 5.36 1.81 -16.79
N GLU A 86 4.91 1.77 -15.53
CA GLU A 86 4.95 2.93 -14.63
C GLU A 86 6.41 3.35 -14.34
N LEU A 87 7.33 2.39 -14.21
CA LEU A 87 8.77 2.68 -14.06
C LEU A 87 9.38 3.32 -15.31
N ASP A 88 8.98 2.89 -16.51
CA ASP A 88 9.42 3.54 -17.75
C ASP A 88 9.01 5.02 -17.79
N SER A 89 7.75 5.28 -17.43
CA SER A 89 7.20 6.64 -17.39
C SER A 89 7.92 7.50 -16.34
N LEU A 90 8.20 6.92 -15.16
CA LEU A 90 8.91 7.61 -14.08
C LEU A 90 10.37 7.91 -14.45
N ALA A 91 11.05 6.97 -15.11
CA ALA A 91 12.43 7.14 -15.55
C ALA A 91 12.58 8.30 -16.54
N VAL A 92 11.62 8.45 -17.46
CA VAL A 92 11.58 9.59 -18.39
C VAL A 92 11.35 10.89 -17.61
N ALA A 93 10.38 10.93 -16.71
CA ALA A 93 10.04 12.13 -15.95
C ALA A 93 11.18 12.63 -15.03
N GLU A 94 11.92 11.70 -14.42
CA GLU A 94 13.01 12.02 -13.50
C GLU A 94 14.41 12.00 -14.17
N GLY A 95 14.49 11.75 -15.48
CA GLY A 95 15.77 11.72 -16.21
C GLY A 95 16.71 10.61 -15.73
N TRP A 96 16.19 9.41 -15.45
CA TRP A 96 17.01 8.28 -15.03
C TRP A 96 17.90 7.79 -16.17
N LYS A 97 19.10 7.31 -15.81
CA LYS A 97 19.94 6.54 -16.74
C LYS A 97 19.36 5.15 -16.92
N ASP A 98 19.56 4.56 -18.10
CA ASP A 98 19.10 3.20 -18.42
C ASP A 98 19.51 2.16 -17.38
N GLN A 99 20.74 2.23 -16.87
CA GLN A 99 21.22 1.32 -15.83
C GLN A 99 20.30 1.35 -14.59
N LYS A 100 19.93 2.54 -14.10
CA LYS A 100 19.05 2.69 -12.93
C LYS A 100 17.67 2.11 -13.23
N LEU A 101 17.12 2.37 -14.42
CA LEU A 101 15.83 1.83 -14.83
C LEU A 101 15.86 0.29 -14.83
N GLN A 102 16.89 -0.32 -15.39
CA GLN A 102 17.02 -1.79 -15.41
C GLN A 102 17.19 -2.37 -14.00
N GLU A 103 17.99 -1.73 -13.14
CA GLU A 103 18.14 -2.14 -11.74
C GLU A 103 16.80 -2.08 -10.98
N GLU A 104 16.00 -1.02 -11.17
CA GLU A 104 14.68 -0.90 -10.56
C GLU A 104 13.70 -1.94 -11.11
N LYS A 105 13.64 -2.14 -12.43
CA LYS A 105 12.81 -3.18 -13.05
C LYS A 105 13.14 -4.57 -12.50
N GLN A 106 14.44 -4.90 -12.40
CA GLN A 106 14.88 -6.20 -11.89
C GLN A 106 14.45 -6.44 -10.44
N LYS A 107 14.40 -5.40 -9.60
CA LYS A 107 13.88 -5.51 -8.22
C LYS A 107 12.43 -5.99 -8.20
N TYR A 108 11.58 -5.49 -9.10
CA TYR A 108 10.17 -5.90 -9.18
C TYR A 108 10.00 -7.27 -9.83
N ILE A 109 10.72 -7.55 -10.92
CA ILE A 109 10.71 -8.88 -11.56
C ILE A 109 11.07 -9.98 -10.56
N THR A 110 12.06 -9.73 -9.70
CA THR A 110 12.55 -10.73 -8.74
C THR A 110 11.69 -10.82 -7.49
N ARG A 111 11.20 -9.68 -6.96
CA ARG A 111 10.55 -9.63 -5.63
C ARG A 111 9.03 -9.54 -5.68
N ALA A 112 8.47 -9.23 -6.83
CA ALA A 112 7.04 -9.03 -7.04
C ALA A 112 6.56 -9.66 -8.37
N PRO A 113 6.91 -10.93 -8.68
CA PRO A 113 6.51 -11.56 -9.94
C PRO A 113 4.99 -11.71 -10.11
N GLY A 114 4.23 -11.67 -9.00
CA GLY A 114 2.76 -11.61 -9.01
C GLY A 114 2.20 -10.19 -9.05
N GLY A 115 3.02 -9.16 -9.20
CA GLY A 115 2.58 -7.76 -9.15
C GLY A 115 2.54 -7.18 -7.74
N ILE A 116 1.83 -6.05 -7.62
CA ILE A 116 1.72 -5.24 -6.40
C ILE A 116 0.27 -5.14 -5.99
N LEU A 117 0.01 -5.44 -4.72
CA LEU A 117 -1.26 -5.19 -4.06
C LEU A 117 -1.13 -3.90 -3.24
N GLU A 118 -2.08 -3.00 -3.35
CA GLU A 118 -2.22 -1.86 -2.45
C GLU A 118 -3.30 -2.19 -1.42
N LEU A 119 -3.05 -1.90 -0.14
CA LEU A 119 -4.00 -2.06 0.95
C LEU A 119 -4.20 -0.71 1.62
N PHE A 120 -5.44 -0.28 1.74
CA PHE A 120 -5.85 0.87 2.54
C PHE A 120 -6.78 0.43 3.66
N ILE A 121 -6.53 0.92 4.87
CA ILE A 121 -7.41 0.71 6.02
C ILE A 121 -7.70 2.03 6.73
N ILE A 122 -8.92 2.16 7.26
CA ILE A 122 -9.29 3.19 8.24
C ILE A 122 -10.11 2.56 9.37
N ARG A 123 -9.81 2.95 10.61
CA ARG A 123 -10.47 2.49 11.84
C ARG A 123 -10.71 3.67 12.77
N TYR A 124 -11.59 3.50 13.76
CA TYR A 124 -11.79 4.50 14.81
C TYR A 124 -10.69 4.49 15.87
N ASP A 125 -10.03 3.34 16.02
CA ASP A 125 -8.99 3.13 17.01
C ASP A 125 -7.62 3.03 16.33
N GLU A 126 -6.62 3.71 16.91
CA GLU A 126 -5.25 3.73 16.39
C GLU A 126 -4.66 2.31 16.33
N SER A 127 -4.77 1.55 17.42
CA SER A 127 -4.20 0.21 17.49
C SER A 127 -4.77 -0.71 16.40
N LYS A 128 -6.06 -0.57 16.08
CA LYS A 128 -6.73 -1.34 15.03
C LYS A 128 -6.38 -0.87 13.61
N ALA A 129 -5.93 0.36 13.45
CA ALA A 129 -5.45 0.87 12.16
C ALA A 129 -4.00 0.48 11.86
N ASN A 130 -3.36 -0.32 12.72
CA ASN A 130 -2.01 -0.80 12.48
C ASN A 130 -2.03 -2.05 11.59
N ILE A 131 -1.41 -1.96 10.41
CA ILE A 131 -1.40 -3.05 9.43
C ILE A 131 -0.69 -4.31 9.91
N LYS A 132 0.15 -4.26 10.97
CA LYS A 132 0.80 -5.48 11.50
C LYS A 132 -0.19 -6.54 11.98
N TRP A 133 -1.40 -6.11 12.35
CA TRP A 133 -2.46 -7.00 12.76
C TRP A 133 -3.16 -7.64 11.57
N PHE A 134 -2.73 -7.36 10.35
CA PHE A 134 -3.32 -7.91 9.14
C PHE A 134 -2.30 -8.79 8.42
N PHE A 135 -2.81 -9.84 7.80
CA PHE A 135 -2.05 -10.65 6.86
C PHE A 135 -2.89 -10.93 5.62
N ILE A 136 -2.19 -11.13 4.50
CA ILE A 136 -2.81 -11.34 3.20
C ILE A 136 -2.62 -12.79 2.80
N ILE A 137 -3.69 -13.43 2.33
CA ILE A 137 -3.59 -14.69 1.61
C ILE A 137 -4.02 -14.47 0.17
N ILE A 138 -3.16 -14.83 -0.77
CA ILE A 138 -3.49 -14.88 -2.18
C ILE A 138 -3.89 -16.31 -2.53
N ARG A 139 -5.02 -16.47 -3.21
CA ARG A 139 -5.52 -17.77 -3.69
C ARG A 139 -5.83 -17.71 -5.19
N ASN A 140 -5.64 -18.81 -5.89
CA ASN A 140 -5.98 -18.90 -7.33
C ASN A 140 -7.52 -18.94 -7.54
N GLU A 141 -7.96 -19.07 -8.80
CA GLU A 141 -9.38 -19.17 -9.15
C GLU A 141 -10.10 -20.36 -8.48
N GLN A 142 -9.39 -21.47 -8.25
CA GLN A 142 -9.90 -22.66 -7.56
C GLN A 142 -9.88 -22.51 -6.02
N ASP A 143 -9.53 -21.32 -5.52
CA ASP A 143 -9.41 -20.99 -4.11
C ASP A 143 -8.34 -21.82 -3.37
N GLU A 144 -7.28 -22.22 -4.06
CA GLU A 144 -6.09 -22.85 -3.49
C GLU A 144 -5.05 -21.79 -3.11
N LYS A 145 -4.36 -21.97 -1.98
CA LYS A 145 -3.38 -20.99 -1.47
C LYS A 145 -2.16 -20.89 -2.38
N VAL A 146 -1.87 -19.68 -2.88
CA VAL A 146 -0.67 -19.36 -3.66
C VAL A 146 0.45 -18.83 -2.77
N THR A 147 0.14 -17.83 -1.94
CA THR A 147 1.08 -17.22 -0.99
C THR A 147 0.36 -16.61 0.20
N GLU A 148 1.12 -16.37 1.27
CA GLU A 148 0.67 -15.74 2.51
C GLU A 148 1.71 -14.72 2.97
N ILE A 149 1.26 -13.49 3.23
CA ILE A 149 2.13 -12.34 3.43
C ILE A 149 1.76 -11.69 4.77
N LYS A 150 2.71 -11.70 5.70
CA LYS A 150 2.62 -10.95 6.95
C LYS A 150 3.04 -9.51 6.71
N LEU A 151 2.36 -8.57 7.37
CA LEU A 151 2.64 -7.15 7.23
C LEU A 151 3.47 -6.66 8.42
N ASP A 152 4.45 -5.82 8.14
CA ASP A 152 5.27 -5.21 9.18
C ASP A 152 4.52 -4.07 9.88
N TYR A 153 5.00 -3.73 11.09
CA TYR A 153 4.52 -2.55 11.81
C TYR A 153 4.57 -1.30 10.95
N LYS A 154 3.46 -0.57 10.92
CA LYS A 154 3.42 0.79 10.41
C LYS A 154 2.50 1.64 11.26
N ALA A 155 3.04 2.73 11.80
CA ALA A 155 2.28 3.68 12.59
C ALA A 155 1.12 4.26 11.76
N PRO A 156 -0.14 4.16 12.22
CA PRO A 156 -1.27 4.78 11.56
C PRO A 156 -1.17 6.30 11.59
N SER A 157 -1.80 6.95 10.63
CA SER A 157 -1.92 8.42 10.58
C SER A 157 -3.32 8.85 11.00
N LEU A 158 -3.43 9.98 11.70
CA LEU A 158 -4.72 10.55 12.07
C LEU A 158 -5.41 11.20 10.86
N TYR A 159 -6.71 10.98 10.70
CA TYR A 159 -7.57 11.54 9.66
C TYR A 159 -8.80 12.21 10.25
N GLY A 160 -8.99 13.49 9.94
CA GLY A 160 -10.15 14.26 10.39
C GLY A 160 -10.31 14.34 11.91
N GLY A 161 -9.24 14.11 12.69
CA GLY A 161 -9.23 14.19 14.16
C GLY A 161 -9.89 13.03 14.90
N ILE A 162 -10.55 12.09 14.20
CA ILE A 162 -11.39 11.06 14.83
C ILE A 162 -11.19 9.65 14.28
N ARG A 163 -10.35 9.48 13.26
CA ARG A 163 -10.09 8.18 12.62
C ARG A 163 -8.61 8.01 12.36
N TRP A 164 -8.16 6.77 12.36
CA TRP A 164 -6.79 6.39 12.09
C TRP A 164 -6.74 5.56 10.82
N TRP A 165 -5.80 5.87 9.93
CA TRP A 165 -5.67 5.21 8.65
C TRP A 165 -4.26 4.73 8.39
N ASN A 166 -4.15 3.77 7.48
CA ASN A 166 -2.88 3.25 7.01
C ASN A 166 -2.99 2.82 5.55
N TYR A 167 -1.87 2.88 4.86
CA TYR A 167 -1.77 2.50 3.46
C TYR A 167 -0.47 1.75 3.26
N THR A 168 -0.47 0.65 2.53
CA THR A 168 0.78 -0.05 2.20
C THR A 168 0.71 -0.66 0.81
N THR A 169 1.88 -0.88 0.23
CA THR A 169 2.06 -1.64 -1.00
C THR A 169 2.76 -2.95 -0.68
N ILE A 170 2.24 -4.03 -1.23
CA ILE A 170 2.57 -5.40 -0.88
C ILE A 170 3.03 -6.08 -2.15
N LYS A 171 4.22 -6.68 -2.11
CA LYS A 171 4.79 -7.41 -3.22
C LYS A 171 4.28 -8.84 -3.21
N ILE A 172 3.65 -9.27 -4.29
CA ILE A 172 3.22 -10.66 -4.43
C ILE A 172 4.41 -11.46 -4.97
N ASP A 173 5.02 -12.25 -4.10
CA ASP A 173 6.28 -12.96 -4.31
C ASP A 173 6.17 -14.17 -5.26
N LYS A 174 4.94 -14.57 -5.59
CA LYS A 174 4.60 -15.66 -6.51
C LYS A 174 3.82 -15.13 -7.69
N LYS A 175 4.08 -15.64 -8.89
CA LYS A 175 3.23 -15.34 -10.06
C LYS A 175 1.78 -15.74 -9.75
N VAL A 176 0.84 -14.90 -10.17
CA VAL A 176 -0.60 -15.14 -10.06
C VAL A 176 -1.23 -15.05 -11.44
N GLU A 177 -2.27 -15.84 -11.67
CA GLU A 177 -3.08 -15.80 -12.89
C GLU A 177 -4.45 -15.23 -12.54
N GLU A 178 -5.00 -14.38 -13.41
CA GLU A 178 -6.32 -13.81 -13.23
C GLU A 178 -7.40 -14.73 -13.82
N PRO A 179 -8.54 -14.93 -13.13
CA PRO A 179 -8.90 -14.30 -11.86
C PRO A 179 -8.24 -14.97 -10.65
N PHE A 180 -8.04 -14.20 -9.58
CA PHE A 180 -7.56 -14.71 -8.30
C PHE A 180 -8.28 -14.04 -7.13
N TYR A 181 -8.09 -14.57 -5.93
CA TYR A 181 -8.67 -14.04 -4.71
C TYR A 181 -7.61 -13.47 -3.77
N VAL A 182 -7.95 -12.34 -3.15
CA VAL A 182 -7.19 -11.72 -2.07
C VAL A 182 -8.02 -11.78 -0.80
N TYR A 183 -7.48 -12.45 0.20
CA TYR A 183 -8.03 -12.44 1.55
C TYR A 183 -7.24 -11.46 2.40
N VAL A 184 -7.95 -10.55 3.07
CA VAL A 184 -7.37 -9.66 4.08
C VAL A 184 -7.93 -10.13 5.42
N ASN A 185 -7.06 -10.65 6.29
CA ASN A 185 -7.44 -11.20 7.58
C ASN A 185 -6.78 -10.41 8.70
N GLU A 186 -7.48 -10.24 9.81
CA GLU A 186 -7.01 -9.58 11.01
C GLU A 186 -6.65 -10.64 12.07
N GLU A 187 -5.40 -10.65 12.54
CA GLU A 187 -4.88 -11.61 13.53
C GLU A 187 -5.65 -11.56 14.87
N LEU A 188 -6.31 -10.45 15.15
CA LEU A 188 -7.08 -10.24 16.38
C LEU A 188 -8.49 -10.83 16.32
N THR A 189 -8.93 -11.33 15.17
CA THR A 189 -10.24 -11.98 15.02
C THR A 189 -10.08 -13.50 15.12
N SER A 190 -11.10 -14.18 15.65
CA SER A 190 -11.16 -15.65 15.64
C SER A 190 -11.47 -16.22 14.25
N HIS A 191 -11.31 -15.44 13.18
CA HIS A 191 -11.83 -15.75 11.85
C HIS A 191 -10.73 -15.69 10.79
N LEU A 192 -10.62 -16.75 10.01
CA LEU A 192 -9.74 -16.80 8.84
C LEU A 192 -10.55 -16.47 7.57
N SER A 193 -11.16 -15.27 7.50
CA SER A 193 -11.79 -14.68 6.30
C SER A 193 -12.50 -13.37 6.66
N ASP A 194 -11.79 -12.31 7.04
CA ASP A 194 -12.45 -11.03 7.38
C ASP A 194 -12.90 -10.29 6.11
N PHE A 195 -12.10 -10.33 5.05
CA PHE A 195 -12.44 -9.78 3.75
C PHE A 195 -11.95 -10.70 2.63
N LYS A 196 -12.77 -10.87 1.58
CA LYS A 196 -12.41 -11.55 0.34
C LYS A 196 -12.70 -10.65 -0.84
N PHE A 197 -11.69 -10.45 -1.68
CA PHE A 197 -11.80 -9.73 -2.93
C PHE A 197 -11.47 -10.66 -4.09
N ARG A 198 -12.23 -10.57 -5.18
CA ARG A 198 -11.89 -11.19 -6.47
C ARG A 198 -11.26 -10.14 -7.36
N VAL A 199 -10.11 -10.46 -7.93
CA VAL A 199 -9.40 -9.64 -8.90
C VAL A 199 -9.48 -10.31 -10.25
N GLU A 200 -9.90 -9.57 -11.27
CA GLU A 200 -9.97 -10.07 -12.65
C GLU A 200 -9.65 -8.96 -13.65
N SER A 201 -9.17 -9.33 -14.83
CA SER A 201 -8.92 -8.38 -15.90
C SER A 201 -10.25 -7.82 -16.39
N ILE A 202 -10.30 -6.51 -16.67
CA ILE A 202 -11.49 -5.92 -17.30
C ILE A 202 -11.82 -6.57 -18.66
N ASN A 203 -10.82 -7.16 -19.32
CA ASN A 203 -10.99 -7.86 -20.58
C ASN A 203 -11.71 -9.22 -20.42
N ASN A 204 -11.78 -9.73 -19.18
CA ASN A 204 -12.43 -11.01 -18.86
C ASN A 204 -13.86 -10.82 -18.33
N LEU A 205 -14.33 -9.57 -18.17
CA LEU A 205 -15.71 -9.29 -17.81
C LEU A 205 -16.61 -9.67 -18.99
N LYS A 206 -17.44 -10.69 -18.80
CA LYS A 206 -18.49 -11.10 -19.74
C LYS A 206 -19.77 -10.31 -19.54
#